data_AF-A0A7S2ULT2-F1
#
_entry.id   AF-A0A7S2ULT2-F1
#
_cell.length_a   1.000
_cell.length_b   1.000
_cell.length_c   1.000
_cell.angle_alpha   90.00
_cell.angle_beta   90.00
_cell.angle_gamma   90.00
#
_symmetry.space_group_name_H-M   'P 1'
#
loop_
_entity.id
_entity.type
_entity.pdbx_description
1 polymer ?
#
loop_
_entity_poly.entity_id
_entity_poly.type
_entity_poly.pdbx_seq_one_letter_code
_entity_poly.pdbx_strand_id
1 'polypeptide(L)'
;AESKFRALTHKDALELPGAYAAALDVRKFNGIGLFNAYGDEVAFALCPALAMVNHSCMPNCQQITERGSCQLRALRDIRAGEVLSFSYMSLEGTEVERKQEIQNNWNFTCTCYRCR
;
A
#
# COMPACT_ATOMS: atom_id res chain seq x y z
N ALA A 1 7.05 -28.01 37.44
CA ALA A 1 6.60 -28.34 36.08
C ALA A 1 6.83 -27.11 35.22
N GLU A 2 7.95 -27.08 34.50
CA GLU A 2 8.34 -25.92 33.68
C GLU A 2 7.36 -25.78 32.50
N SER A 3 6.56 -24.72 32.52
CA SER A 3 5.78 -24.32 31.37
C SER A 3 6.74 -23.86 30.28
N LYS A 4 6.88 -24.66 29.23
CA LYS A 4 7.61 -24.27 28.00
C LYS A 4 6.85 -23.13 27.33
N PHE A 5 7.20 -21.90 27.67
CA PHE A 5 6.81 -20.74 26.87
C PHE A 5 7.58 -20.81 25.55
N ARG A 6 6.87 -21.19 24.48
CA ARG A 6 7.40 -21.10 23.12
C ARG A 6 7.34 -19.64 22.69
N ALA A 7 8.50 -19.06 22.36
CA ALA A 7 8.55 -17.75 21.72
C ALA A 7 7.82 -17.82 20.37
N LEU A 8 6.86 -16.93 20.16
CA LEU A 8 6.15 -16.79 18.89
C LEU A 8 7.12 -16.24 17.84
N THR A 9 7.20 -16.88 16.68
CA THR A 9 7.93 -16.32 15.53
C THR A 9 7.14 -15.13 14.97
N HIS A 10 7.78 -14.29 14.14
CA HIS A 10 7.08 -13.20 13.45
C HIS A 10 5.86 -13.70 12.65
N LYS A 11 5.94 -14.92 12.10
CA LYS A 11 4.83 -15.56 11.39
C LYS A 11 3.71 -15.98 12.34
N ASP A 12 4.07 -16.55 13.50
CA ASP A 12 3.09 -16.95 14.54
C ASP A 12 2.38 -15.72 15.16
N ALA A 13 3.05 -14.57 15.22
CA ALA A 13 2.48 -13.32 15.71
C ALA A 13 1.44 -12.73 14.75
N LEU A 14 1.62 -12.88 13.43
CA LEU A 14 0.67 -12.39 12.42
C LEU A 14 -0.63 -13.20 12.38
N GLU A 15 -0.62 -14.44 12.86
CA GLU A 15 -1.80 -15.33 12.88
C GLU A 15 -2.69 -15.15 14.11
N LEU A 16 -2.30 -14.31 15.08
CA LEU A 16 -3.12 -14.03 16.26
C LEU A 16 -4.32 -13.12 15.92
N PRO A 17 -5.51 -13.39 16.48
CA PRO A 17 -6.67 -12.51 16.32
C PRO A 17 -6.34 -11.07 16.77
N GLY A 18 -6.45 -10.10 15.87
CA GLY A 18 -6.12 -8.70 16.13
C GLY A 18 -4.64 -8.32 15.93
N ALA A 19 -3.73 -9.28 15.83
CA ALA A 19 -2.32 -8.99 15.59
C ALA A 19 -2.01 -8.67 14.12
N TYR A 20 -2.76 -9.25 13.18
CA TYR A 20 -2.74 -8.80 11.78
C TYR A 20 -3.22 -7.34 11.67
N ALA A 21 -4.25 -6.96 12.44
CA ALA A 21 -4.70 -5.57 12.52
C ALA A 21 -3.64 -4.67 13.16
N ALA A 22 -2.96 -5.10 14.23
CA ALA A 22 -1.86 -4.36 14.86
C ALA A 22 -0.58 -4.27 13.99
N ALA A 23 -0.27 -5.30 13.20
CA ALA A 23 0.82 -5.28 12.22
C ALA A 23 0.48 -4.39 11.01
N LEU A 24 -0.80 -4.28 10.65
CA LEU A 24 -1.31 -3.31 9.69
C LEU A 24 -1.54 -1.92 10.29
N ASP A 25 -1.58 -1.79 11.62
CA ASP A 25 -1.76 -0.54 12.38
C ASP A 25 -0.54 0.39 12.28
N VAL A 26 0.43 0.04 11.44
CA VAL A 26 1.26 1.06 10.80
C VAL A 26 0.43 1.76 9.73
N ARG A 27 -0.58 2.52 10.18
CA ARG A 27 -1.45 3.40 9.38
C ARG A 27 -0.64 4.18 8.35
N LYS A 28 0.56 4.63 8.74
CA LYS A 28 1.48 5.38 7.89
C LYS A 28 1.87 4.64 6.60
N PHE A 29 2.02 3.31 6.64
CA PHE A 29 2.51 2.54 5.50
C PHE A 29 1.40 1.78 4.76
N ASN A 30 0.37 1.33 5.48
CA ASN A 30 -0.64 0.40 4.95
C ASN A 30 -2.06 1.00 4.87
N GLY A 31 -2.25 2.23 5.33
CA GLY A 31 -3.52 2.94 5.22
C GLY A 31 -3.83 3.30 3.77
N ILE A 32 -5.06 3.04 3.32
CA ILE A 32 -5.55 3.42 1.99
C ILE A 32 -6.47 4.63 2.13
N GLY A 33 -6.12 5.73 1.47
CA GLY A 33 -6.96 6.92 1.39
C GLY A 33 -8.26 6.65 0.63
N LEU A 34 -9.38 7.13 1.16
CA LEU A 34 -10.68 7.16 0.51
C LEU A 34 -10.92 8.56 -0.02
N PHE A 35 -11.18 8.67 -1.32
CA PHE A 35 -11.32 9.96 -1.99
C PHE A 35 -12.76 10.20 -2.42
N ASN A 36 -13.22 11.46 -2.31
CA ASN A 36 -14.50 11.89 -2.86
C ASN A 36 -14.38 12.14 -4.38
N ALA A 37 -15.48 12.51 -5.03
CA ALA A 37 -15.51 12.79 -6.47
C ALA A 37 -14.67 14.01 -6.91
N TYR A 38 -14.27 14.87 -5.97
CA TYR A 38 -13.44 16.05 -6.20
C TYR A 38 -11.94 15.77 -6.01
N GLY A 39 -11.59 14.58 -5.53
CA GLY A 39 -10.20 14.19 -5.25
C GLY A 39 -9.74 14.50 -3.83
N ASP A 40 -10.63 14.95 -2.93
CA ASP A 40 -10.27 15.16 -1.53
C ASP A 40 -10.27 13.83 -0.78
N GLU A 41 -9.25 13.61 0.04
CA GLU A 41 -9.24 12.50 0.99
C GLU A 41 -10.25 12.77 2.11
N VAL A 42 -11.25 11.90 2.25
CA VAL A 42 -12.34 12.05 3.23
C VAL A 42 -12.27 11.05 4.37
N ALA A 43 -11.53 9.96 4.20
CA ALA A 43 -11.36 8.91 5.20
C ALA A 43 -10.17 8.01 4.85
N PHE A 44 -9.82 7.08 5.73
CA PHE A 44 -8.86 6.01 5.45
C PHE A 44 -9.48 4.64 5.73
N ALA A 45 -8.98 3.63 5.03
CA ALA A 45 -9.37 2.24 5.21
C ALA A 45 -8.14 1.35 5.40
N LEU A 46 -8.27 0.35 6.28
CA LEU A 46 -7.33 -0.76 6.33
C LEU A 46 -7.81 -1.84 5.36
N CYS A 47 -7.12 -1.96 4.23
CA CYS A 47 -7.44 -2.96 3.20
C CYS A 47 -6.20 -3.82 2.94
N PRO A 48 -6.09 -5.01 3.58
CA PRO A 48 -4.92 -5.87 3.44
C PRO A 48 -4.60 -6.25 1.99
N ALA A 49 -5.63 -6.48 1.17
CA ALA A 49 -5.48 -6.84 -0.23
C ALA A 49 -4.79 -5.74 -1.04
N LEU A 50 -5.14 -4.48 -0.78
CA LEU A 50 -4.53 -3.31 -1.44
C LEU A 50 -3.16 -2.97 -0.85
N ALA A 51 -2.98 -3.16 0.45
CA ALA A 51 -1.70 -2.90 1.13
C ALA A 51 -0.54 -3.78 0.62
N MET A 52 -0.85 -4.93 -0.01
CA MET A 52 0.16 -5.78 -0.66
C MET A 52 0.65 -5.25 -2.02
N VAL A 53 -0.06 -4.27 -2.61
CA VAL A 53 0.22 -3.80 -3.97
C VAL A 53 1.22 -2.65 -3.92
N ASN A 54 2.38 -2.85 -4.54
CA ASN A 54 3.50 -1.91 -4.43
C ASN A 54 3.31 -0.62 -5.22
N HIS A 55 4.12 0.38 -4.89
CA HIS A 55 4.17 1.64 -5.60
C HIS A 55 4.85 1.54 -6.98
N SER A 56 4.34 2.29 -7.95
CA SER A 56 5.07 2.71 -9.15
C SER A 56 4.63 4.11 -9.58
N CYS A 57 5.55 4.99 -9.98
CA CYS A 57 5.18 6.26 -10.62
C CYS A 57 4.65 6.05 -12.06
N MET A 58 4.76 4.84 -12.61
CA MET A 58 4.16 4.40 -13.86
C MET A 58 3.37 3.11 -13.59
N PRO A 59 2.23 3.22 -12.88
CA PRO A 59 1.50 2.05 -12.40
C PRO A 59 0.74 1.34 -13.52
N ASN A 60 0.38 0.07 -13.29
CA ASN A 60 -0.53 -0.68 -14.16
C ASN A 60 -1.95 -0.78 -13.60
N CYS A 61 -2.16 -0.34 -12.36
CA CYS A 61 -3.46 -0.24 -11.71
C CYS A 61 -3.69 1.14 -11.08
N GLN A 62 -4.97 1.46 -10.83
CA GLN A 62 -5.40 2.62 -10.08
C GLN A 62 -6.33 2.18 -8.95
N GLN A 63 -6.15 2.80 -7.78
CA GLN A 63 -7.10 2.69 -6.67
C GLN A 63 -8.29 3.62 -6.92
N ILE A 64 -9.50 3.11 -6.76
CA ILE A 64 -10.75 3.85 -6.91
C ILE A 64 -11.58 3.64 -5.66
N THR A 65 -12.11 4.74 -5.13
CA THR A 65 -13.11 4.72 -4.06
C THR A 65 -14.49 4.85 -4.68
N GLU A 66 -15.32 3.83 -4.54
CA GLU A 66 -16.70 3.86 -5.03
C GLU A 66 -17.64 3.24 -3.99
N ARG A 67 -18.71 3.96 -3.62
CA ARG A 67 -19.74 3.52 -2.67
C ARG A 67 -19.17 3.02 -1.33
N GLY A 68 -18.11 3.68 -0.83
CA GLY A 68 -17.44 3.29 0.43
C GLY A 68 -16.57 2.04 0.32
N SER A 69 -16.30 1.55 -0.89
CA SER A 69 -15.38 0.44 -1.15
C SER A 69 -14.14 0.91 -1.90
N CYS A 70 -12.96 0.38 -1.53
CA CYS A 70 -11.75 0.52 -2.34
C CYS A 70 -11.69 -0.59 -3.37
N GLN A 71 -11.40 -0.22 -4.61
CA GLN A 71 -11.20 -1.14 -5.72
C GLN A 71 -9.84 -0.87 -6.36
N LEU A 72 -9.21 -1.92 -6.88
CA LEU A 72 -8.05 -1.80 -7.75
C LEU A 72 -8.51 -2.09 -9.17
N ARG A 73 -8.37 -1.13 -10.08
CA ARG A 73 -8.72 -1.31 -11.50
C ARG A 73 -7.46 -1.26 -12.35
N ALA A 74 -7.36 -2.18 -13.30
CA ALA A 74 -6.27 -2.17 -14.28
C ALA A 74 -6.41 -0.95 -15.21
N LEU A 75 -5.29 -0.30 -15.49
CA LEU A 75 -5.18 0.83 -16.42
C LEU A 75 -4.87 0.38 -17.86
N ARG A 76 -4.46 -0.87 -18.02
CA ARG A 76 -4.11 -1.53 -19.28
C ARG A 76 -4.17 -3.05 -19.09
N ASP A 77 -4.00 -3.79 -20.17
CA ASP A 77 -3.81 -5.24 -20.08
C ASP A 77 -2.57 -5.58 -19.24
N ILE A 78 -2.73 -6.57 -18.35
CA ILE A 78 -1.71 -7.06 -17.43
C ILE A 78 -1.45 -8.52 -17.74
N ARG A 79 -0.18 -8.85 -17.98
CA ARG A 79 0.20 -10.24 -18.31
C ARG A 79 0.32 -11.08 -17.05
N ALA A 80 0.12 -12.39 -17.17
CA ALA A 80 0.38 -13.31 -16.08
C ALA A 80 1.85 -13.20 -15.62
N GLY A 81 2.05 -13.09 -14.29
CA GLY A 81 3.37 -12.89 -13.68
C GLY A 81 3.84 -11.42 -13.62
N GLU A 82 3.11 -10.48 -14.22
CA GLU A 82 3.39 -9.06 -14.06
C GLU A 82 2.99 -8.58 -12.67
N VAL A 83 3.87 -7.82 -12.00
CA VAL A 83 3.61 -7.30 -10.66
C VAL A 83 2.59 -6.17 -10.74
N LEU A 84 1.52 -6.26 -9.95
CA LEU A 84 0.54 -5.18 -9.80
C LEU A 84 1.16 -4.01 -9.06
N SER A 85 0.87 -2.79 -9.52
CA SER A 85 1.32 -1.56 -8.88
C SER A 85 0.31 -0.43 -9.04
N PHE A 86 0.19 0.42 -8.02
CA PHE A 86 -0.55 1.69 -8.09
C PHE A 86 0.31 2.84 -7.54
N SER A 87 -0.10 4.10 -7.74
CA SER A 87 0.63 5.24 -7.17
C SER A 87 0.17 5.53 -5.75
N TYR A 88 1.11 5.73 -4.82
CA TYR A 88 0.81 6.05 -3.42
C TYR A 88 0.61 7.55 -3.19
N MET A 89 0.99 8.35 -4.19
CA MET A 89 1.04 9.80 -4.17
C MET A 89 0.53 10.34 -5.51
N SER A 90 0.33 11.65 -5.59
CA SER A 90 0.10 12.33 -6.87
C SER A 90 1.25 12.02 -7.84
N LEU A 91 0.92 11.86 -9.13
CA LEU A 91 1.92 11.61 -10.18
C LEU A 91 2.57 12.91 -10.71
N GLU A 92 2.18 14.05 -10.15
CA GLU A 92 2.72 15.37 -10.40
C GLU A 92 4.13 15.54 -9.81
N GLY A 93 4.82 16.61 -10.20
CA GLY A 93 6.18 16.91 -9.74
C GLY A 93 7.30 16.25 -10.54
N THR A 94 8.52 16.66 -10.21
CA THR A 94 9.79 16.20 -10.76
C THR A 94 10.20 14.83 -10.21
N GLU A 95 11.19 14.19 -10.84
CA GLU A 95 11.76 12.93 -10.34
C GLU A 95 12.26 13.04 -8.90
N VAL A 96 12.97 14.13 -8.58
CA VAL A 96 13.55 14.38 -7.25
C VAL A 96 12.45 14.51 -6.20
N GLU A 97 11.40 15.29 -6.49
CA GLU A 97 10.26 15.47 -5.59
C GLU A 97 9.55 14.14 -5.31
N ARG A 98 9.27 13.34 -6.35
CA ARG A 98 8.64 12.02 -6.16
C ARG A 98 9.49 11.06 -5.35
N LYS A 99 10.80 10.99 -5.63
CA LYS A 99 11.72 10.14 -4.85
C LYS A 99 11.77 10.57 -3.39
N GLN A 100 11.83 11.87 -3.13
CA GLN A 100 11.87 12.42 -1.77
C GLN A 100 10.56 12.15 -1.01
N GLU A 101 9.41 12.32 -1.65
CA GLU A 101 8.11 12.05 -1.05
C GLU A 101 7.96 10.57 -0.67
N ILE A 102 8.30 9.66 -1.60
CA ILE A 102 8.30 8.22 -1.33
C ILE A 102 9.26 7.85 -0.20
N GLN A 103 10.47 8.40 -0.20
CA GLN A 103 11.46 8.13 0.85
C GLN A 103 10.98 8.62 2.22
N ASN A 104 10.37 9.81 2.31
CA ASN A 104 9.92 10.40 3.57
C ASN A 104 8.71 9.66 4.17
N ASN A 105 7.83 9.16 3.31
CA ASN A 105 6.56 8.57 3.73
C ASN A 105 6.61 7.04 3.83
N TRP A 106 7.36 6.35 2.98
CA TRP A 106 7.44 4.88 2.92
C TRP A 106 8.85 4.30 3.06
N ASN A 107 9.88 5.13 3.25
CA ASN A 107 11.26 4.69 3.54
C ASN A 107 11.89 3.78 2.46
N PHE A 108 11.55 3.97 1.19
CA PHE A 108 12.24 3.32 0.07
C PHE A 108 12.50 4.30 -1.07
N THR A 109 13.35 3.91 -2.02
CA THR A 109 13.57 4.68 -3.26
C THR A 109 12.88 3.99 -4.42
N CYS A 110 11.99 4.72 -5.12
CA CYS A 110 11.34 4.19 -6.32
C CYS A 110 12.34 4.01 -7.46
N THR A 111 12.32 2.84 -8.10
CA THR A 111 13.20 2.47 -9.23
C THR A 111 12.40 2.16 -10.51
N CYS A 112 11.16 2.65 -10.60
CA CYS A 112 10.34 2.51 -11.81
C CYS A 112 10.94 3.28 -12.99
N TYR A 113 10.44 3.06 -14.21
CA TYR A 113 10.95 3.71 -15.43
C TYR A 113 10.98 5.24 -15.35
N ARG A 114 10.01 5.88 -14.68
CA ARG A 114 9.96 7.34 -14.49
C ARG A 114 10.95 7.89 -13.44
N CYS A 115 11.63 7.00 -12.72
CA CYS A 115 12.57 7.32 -11.64
C CYS A 115 13.98 6.77 -11.90
N ARG A 116 14.23 6.24 -13.10
CA ARG A 116 15.56 5.82 -13.57
C ARG A 116 16.19 6.89 -14.43
#